data_AF-A0A1G2L1T7-F1
#
_entry.id   AF-A0A1G2L1T7-F1
#
_cell.length_a   1.000
_cell.length_b   1.000
_cell.length_c   1.000
_cell.angle_alpha   90.00
_cell.angle_beta   90.00
_cell.angle_gamma   90.00
#
_symmetry.space_group_name_H-M   'P 1'
#
loop_
_entity.id
_entity.type
_entity.pdbx_description
1 polymer ?
#
loop_
_entity_poly.entity_id
_entity_poly.type
_entity_poly.pdbx_seq_one_letter_code
_entity_poly.pdbx_strand_id
1 'polypeptide(L)'
;MAYFTEKFFYGIFTFIVFLGIVLTAINVRAIQLPQGGVQFDTLKQTTLTVVDAALKKLNAAEALVQSNPNISDEVKTDVITLFNDVENALLGYKADVEQTTTLEELKAVNQEIVAYLSANKDVFKESFKKIKADIAQNAKIKAEEFKQKVEQIIVILKVTCPQEKDAIAEVEQQLSELQTHITALNAAIHAKDTVAMKKEMLAIETLMKAMIANMKQIEESCL
;
A
#
# COMPACT_ATOMS: atom_id res chain seq x y z
N MET A 1 -23.73 0.65 -1.45
CA MET A 1 -22.70 -0.32 -0.99
C MET A 1 -21.55 -0.53 -1.99
N ALA A 2 -21.79 -0.51 -3.31
CA ALA A 2 -20.76 -0.75 -4.34
C ALA A 2 -19.57 0.24 -4.39
N TYR A 3 -19.74 1.51 -3.97
CA TYR A 3 -18.67 2.51 -3.99
C TYR A 3 -17.52 2.24 -3.00
N PHE A 4 -17.72 1.35 -2.04
CA PHE A 4 -16.82 1.19 -0.89
C PHE A 4 -15.66 0.22 -1.16
N THR A 5 -15.88 -0.82 -1.99
CA THR A 5 -14.88 -1.86 -2.25
C THR A 5 -13.84 -1.42 -3.28
N GLU A 6 -14.22 -0.75 -4.37
CA GLU A 6 -13.26 -0.42 -5.45
C GLU A 6 -12.21 0.63 -5.06
N LYS A 7 -12.61 1.71 -4.38
CA LYS A 7 -11.66 2.78 -4.03
C LYS A 7 -10.71 2.39 -2.90
N PHE A 8 -11.16 1.49 -2.03
CA PHE A 8 -10.37 1.06 -0.88
C PHE A 8 -9.12 0.27 -1.34
N PHE A 9 -9.29 -0.76 -2.17
CA PHE A 9 -8.19 -1.67 -2.52
C PHE A 9 -7.22 -1.13 -3.58
N TYR A 10 -7.71 -0.31 -4.52
CA TYR A 10 -6.87 0.25 -5.60
C TYR A 10 -5.83 1.26 -5.09
N GLY A 11 -6.19 2.07 -4.10
CA GLY A 11 -5.26 3.04 -3.49
C GLY A 11 -4.10 2.39 -2.75
N ILE A 12 -4.38 1.28 -2.05
CA ILE A 12 -3.40 0.54 -1.22
C ILE A 12 -2.33 -0.13 -2.08
N PHE A 13 -2.74 -0.74 -3.19
CA PHE A 13 -1.83 -1.50 -4.06
C PHE A 13 -0.87 -0.60 -4.84
N THR A 14 -1.39 0.53 -5.31
CA THR A 14 -0.60 1.53 -6.05
C THR A 14 0.51 2.11 -5.18
N PHE A 15 0.21 2.38 -3.91
CA PHE A 15 1.15 2.92 -2.93
C PHE A 15 2.34 1.98 -2.62
N ILE A 16 2.09 0.68 -2.42
CA ILE A 16 3.14 -0.30 -2.07
C ILE A 16 4.12 -0.53 -3.24
N VAL A 17 3.63 -0.54 -4.48
CA VAL A 17 4.48 -0.70 -5.67
C VAL A 17 5.35 0.55 -5.88
N PHE A 18 4.81 1.74 -5.61
CA PHE A 18 5.50 3.00 -5.86
C PHE A 18 6.73 3.20 -4.97
N LEU A 19 6.68 2.81 -3.70
CA LEU A 19 7.81 2.97 -2.76
C LEU A 19 8.89 1.90 -2.89
N GLY A 20 8.54 0.68 -3.29
CA GLY A 20 9.55 -0.31 -3.72
C GLY A 20 10.37 0.21 -4.90
N ILE A 21 9.73 0.97 -5.80
CA ILE A 21 10.39 1.65 -6.92
C ILE A 21 11.32 2.77 -6.44
N VAL A 22 10.99 3.53 -5.39
CA VAL A 22 11.89 4.58 -4.85
C VAL A 22 13.17 3.96 -4.29
N LEU A 23 13.05 2.92 -3.46
CA LEU A 23 14.21 2.25 -2.86
C LEU A 23 15.08 1.51 -3.89
N THR A 24 14.47 0.95 -4.93
CA THR A 24 15.20 0.30 -6.03
C THR A 24 15.81 1.31 -7.00
N ALA A 25 15.15 2.43 -7.29
CA ALA A 25 15.70 3.48 -8.15
C ALA A 25 17.00 4.06 -7.59
N ILE A 26 17.13 4.12 -6.26
CA ILE A 26 18.36 4.60 -5.61
C ILE A 26 19.40 3.47 -5.45
N ASN A 27 18.96 2.21 -5.28
CA ASN A 27 19.88 1.05 -5.23
C ASN A 27 20.50 0.67 -6.59
N VAL A 28 19.85 0.97 -7.73
CA VAL A 28 20.21 0.34 -9.02
C VAL A 28 21.39 0.98 -9.73
N ARG A 29 21.91 2.13 -9.30
CA ARG A 29 23.12 2.71 -9.89
C ARG A 29 24.01 3.36 -8.83
N ALA A 30 24.49 2.56 -7.88
CA ALA A 30 25.91 2.71 -7.55
C ALA A 30 26.65 2.57 -8.88
N ILE A 31 27.02 3.70 -9.45
CA ILE A 31 27.57 3.87 -10.80
C ILE A 31 28.84 3.01 -10.87
N GLN A 32 28.69 1.75 -11.26
CA GLN A 32 29.77 1.02 -11.90
C GLN A 32 29.97 1.74 -13.21
N LEU A 33 30.90 2.70 -13.18
CA LEU A 33 31.31 3.45 -14.35
C LEU A 33 31.56 2.44 -15.46
N PRO A 34 30.95 2.62 -16.65
CA PRO A 34 31.42 1.89 -17.82
C PRO A 34 32.94 2.06 -17.85
N GLN A 35 33.69 0.97 -18.04
CA GLN A 35 35.15 1.05 -18.16
C GLN A 35 35.61 1.81 -19.43
N GLY A 36 34.72 2.60 -20.06
CA GLY A 36 35.01 3.56 -21.11
C GLY A 36 34.46 4.94 -20.75
N GLY A 37 35.35 5.87 -20.42
CA GLY A 37 35.30 7.29 -20.81
C GLY A 37 34.02 8.10 -20.62
N VAL A 38 33.10 7.76 -19.73
CA VAL A 38 31.92 8.62 -19.50
C VAL A 38 32.38 9.95 -18.92
N GLN A 39 32.04 11.04 -19.59
CA GLN A 39 32.39 12.39 -19.16
C GLN A 39 31.71 12.74 -17.83
N PHE A 40 32.46 13.37 -16.93
CA PHE A 40 32.01 13.80 -15.61
C PHE A 40 30.64 14.50 -15.64
N ASP A 41 30.45 15.45 -16.56
CA ASP A 41 29.21 16.22 -16.69
C ASP A 41 27.99 15.34 -17.01
N THR A 42 28.17 14.30 -17.83
CA THR A 42 27.09 13.36 -18.15
C THR A 42 26.66 12.56 -16.92
N LEU A 43 27.63 12.14 -16.09
CA LEU A 43 27.35 11.40 -14.85
C LEU A 43 26.69 12.29 -13.81
N LYS A 44 27.18 13.52 -13.64
CA LYS A 44 26.59 14.52 -12.75
C LYS A 44 25.14 14.80 -13.15
N GLN A 45 24.87 15.10 -14.42
CA GLN A 45 23.52 15.37 -14.90
C GLN A 45 22.59 14.16 -14.76
N THR A 46 23.09 12.94 -15.03
CA THR A 46 22.32 11.71 -14.83
C THR A 46 21.96 11.52 -13.36
N THR A 47 22.91 11.77 -12.46
CA THR A 47 22.72 11.66 -11.01
C THR A 47 21.62 12.62 -10.55
N LEU A 48 21.71 13.90 -10.94
CA LEU A 48 20.69 14.91 -10.63
C LEU A 48 19.30 14.50 -11.15
N THR A 49 19.22 13.99 -12.37
CA THR A 49 17.95 13.53 -12.96
C THR A 49 17.33 12.37 -12.16
N VAL A 50 18.16 11.44 -11.66
CA VAL A 50 17.70 10.32 -10.83
C VAL A 50 17.20 10.83 -9.47
N VAL A 51 17.91 11.77 -8.84
CA VAL A 51 17.48 12.38 -7.57
C VAL A 51 16.17 13.12 -7.72
N ASP A 52 16.00 13.93 -8.77
CA ASP A 52 14.75 14.64 -9.04
C ASP A 52 13.58 13.67 -9.26
N ALA A 53 13.83 12.55 -9.96
CA ALA A 53 12.82 11.50 -10.13
C ALA A 53 12.48 10.81 -8.80
N ALA A 54 13.44 10.63 -7.89
CA ALA A 54 13.21 10.07 -6.56
C ALA A 54 12.39 11.03 -5.68
N LEU A 55 12.77 12.32 -5.63
CA LEU A 55 12.03 13.38 -4.92
C LEU A 55 10.59 13.46 -5.41
N LYS A 56 10.36 13.55 -6.72
CA LYS A 56 9.00 13.58 -7.29
C LYS A 56 8.17 12.36 -6.87
N LYS A 57 8.78 11.19 -6.77
CA LYS A 57 8.08 9.97 -6.36
C LYS A 57 7.78 9.96 -4.87
N LEU A 58 8.68 10.50 -4.04
CA LEU A 58 8.49 10.63 -2.61
C LEU A 58 7.32 11.56 -2.30
N ASN A 59 7.23 12.72 -2.96
CA ASN A 59 6.16 13.70 -2.75
C ASN A 59 4.81 13.13 -3.23
N ALA A 60 4.80 12.35 -4.32
CA ALA A 60 3.60 11.62 -4.74
C ALA A 60 3.19 10.54 -3.71
N ALA A 61 4.15 9.84 -3.11
CA ALA A 61 3.89 8.86 -2.06
C ALA A 61 3.35 9.52 -0.79
N GLU A 62 3.92 10.65 -0.37
CA GLU A 62 3.44 11.46 0.75
C GLU A 62 1.99 11.89 0.54
N ALA A 63 1.67 12.44 -0.63
CA ALA A 63 0.31 12.82 -0.98
C ALA A 63 -0.68 11.62 -0.93
N LEU A 64 -0.24 10.43 -1.35
CA LEU A 64 -1.05 9.22 -1.24
C LEU A 64 -1.26 8.78 0.20
N VAL A 65 -0.25 8.86 1.08
CA VAL A 65 -0.42 8.57 2.52
C VAL A 65 -1.38 9.56 3.14
N GLN A 66 -1.14 10.85 2.92
CA GLN A 66 -1.90 11.94 3.52
C GLN A 66 -3.39 11.89 3.14
N SER A 67 -3.68 11.60 1.86
CA SER A 67 -5.05 11.53 1.35
C SER A 67 -5.76 10.20 1.63
N ASN A 68 -5.08 9.19 2.18
CA ASN A 68 -5.72 7.89 2.41
C ASN A 68 -6.56 7.92 3.69
N PRO A 69 -7.90 7.75 3.60
CA PRO A 69 -8.77 7.77 4.77
C PRO A 69 -8.68 6.47 5.60
N ASN A 70 -7.96 5.46 5.10
CA ASN A 70 -7.81 4.15 5.74
C ASN A 70 -6.44 3.97 6.38
N ILE A 71 -5.68 5.06 6.53
CA ILE A 71 -4.48 5.11 7.35
C ILE A 71 -4.80 6.03 8.53
N SER A 72 -4.57 5.56 9.74
CA SER A 72 -4.70 6.34 10.96
C SER A 72 -3.74 7.53 10.96
N ASP A 73 -4.15 8.63 11.60
CA ASP A 73 -3.34 9.85 11.61
C ASP A 73 -1.98 9.65 12.28
N GLU A 74 -1.91 8.79 13.32
CA GLU A 74 -0.65 8.39 13.94
C GLU A 74 0.31 7.74 12.93
N VAL A 75 -0.17 6.77 12.16
CA VAL A 75 0.66 6.10 11.13
C VAL A 75 0.98 7.06 9.98
N LYS A 76 0.09 7.99 9.61
CA LYS A 76 0.41 9.04 8.63
C LYS A 76 1.54 9.91 9.12
N THR A 77 1.47 10.43 10.35
CA THR A 77 2.51 11.29 10.93
C THR A 77 3.85 10.58 10.93
N ASP A 78 3.94 9.35 11.45
CA ASP A 78 5.17 8.55 11.47
C ASP A 78 5.81 8.41 10.07
N VAL A 79 4.98 8.12 9.06
CA VAL A 79 5.44 7.86 7.70
C VAL A 79 5.83 9.14 6.97
N ILE A 80 5.07 10.22 7.16
CA ILE A 80 5.35 11.52 6.54
C ILE A 80 6.62 12.12 7.13
N THR A 81 6.84 12.01 8.45
CA THR A 81 8.12 12.38 9.06
C THR A 81 9.28 11.63 8.39
N LEU A 82 9.15 10.32 8.21
CA LEU A 82 10.16 9.53 7.52
C LEU A 82 10.37 9.94 6.06
N PHE A 83 9.31 10.31 5.33
CA PHE A 83 9.43 10.82 3.98
C PHE A 83 10.15 12.17 3.95
N ASN A 84 9.81 13.09 4.85
CA ASN A 84 10.46 14.40 4.95
C ASN A 84 11.96 14.25 5.27
N ASP A 85 12.33 13.32 6.15
CA ASP A 85 13.73 13.05 6.48
C ASP A 85 14.52 12.53 5.25
N VAL A 86 13.89 11.69 4.42
CA VAL A 86 14.50 11.23 3.15
C VAL A 86 14.55 12.34 2.11
N GLU A 87 13.49 13.15 2.00
CA GLU A 87 13.44 14.28 1.07
C GLU A 87 14.57 15.25 1.37
N ASN A 88 14.73 15.62 2.65
CA ASN A 88 15.80 16.50 3.12
C ASN A 88 17.19 15.92 2.83
N ALA A 89 17.40 14.61 3.06
CA ALA A 89 18.66 13.96 2.74
C ALA A 89 18.95 13.95 1.22
N LEU A 90 17.93 13.72 0.39
CA LEU A 90 18.07 13.74 -1.07
C LEU A 90 18.29 15.16 -1.62
N LEU A 91 17.67 16.18 -1.01
CA LEU A 91 17.89 17.58 -1.35
C LEU A 91 19.32 18.02 -0.98
N GLY A 92 19.83 17.61 0.19
CA GLY A 92 21.23 17.81 0.57
C GLY A 92 22.18 17.15 -0.41
N TYR A 93 21.97 15.86 -0.68
CA TYR A 93 22.75 15.12 -1.68
C TYR A 93 22.72 15.77 -3.06
N LYS A 94 21.56 16.28 -3.51
CA LYS A 94 21.45 17.03 -4.78
C LYS A 94 22.37 18.25 -4.79
N ALA A 95 22.32 19.05 -3.72
CA ALA A 95 23.16 20.24 -3.58
C ALA A 95 24.66 19.90 -3.56
N ASP A 96 25.03 18.78 -2.93
CA ASP A 96 26.42 18.30 -2.90
C ASP A 96 26.87 17.85 -4.29
N VAL A 97 26.03 17.08 -5.02
CA VAL A 97 26.29 16.69 -6.41
C VAL A 97 26.48 17.91 -7.31
N GLU A 98 25.64 18.94 -7.17
CA GLU A 98 25.75 20.21 -7.91
C GLU A 98 27.08 20.94 -7.66
N GLN A 99 27.68 20.77 -6.48
CA GLN A 99 28.95 21.40 -6.10
C GLN A 99 30.18 20.60 -6.54
N THR A 100 30.03 19.31 -6.87
CA THR A 100 31.17 18.50 -7.34
C THR A 100 31.76 19.03 -8.65
N THR A 101 33.08 18.91 -8.78
CA THR A 101 33.87 19.31 -9.95
C THR A 101 34.71 18.15 -10.51
N THR A 102 34.88 17.09 -9.73
CA THR A 102 35.63 15.90 -10.12
C THR A 102 34.81 14.62 -9.96
N LEU A 103 35.23 13.58 -10.66
CA LEU A 103 34.60 12.27 -10.57
C LEU A 103 34.77 11.64 -9.18
N GLU A 104 35.90 11.89 -8.53
CA GLU A 104 36.22 11.41 -7.19
C GLU A 104 35.29 12.05 -6.14
N GLU A 105 35.05 13.36 -6.22
CA GLU A 105 34.07 14.06 -5.37
C GLU A 105 32.66 13.49 -5.56
N LEU A 106 32.23 13.32 -6.83
CA LEU A 106 30.92 12.74 -7.14
C LEU A 106 30.78 11.32 -6.58
N LYS A 107 31.83 10.49 -6.64
CA LYS A 107 31.83 9.15 -6.04
C LYS A 107 31.68 9.20 -4.53
N ALA A 108 32.40 10.09 -3.85
CA ALA A 108 32.33 10.22 -2.39
C ALA A 108 30.92 10.61 -1.95
N VAL A 109 30.35 11.65 -2.55
CA VAL A 109 28.98 12.11 -2.28
C VAL A 109 27.95 11.01 -2.57
N ASN A 110 28.13 10.24 -3.64
CA ASN A 110 27.28 9.07 -3.95
C ASN A 110 27.39 7.96 -2.90
N GLN A 111 28.57 7.72 -2.33
CA GLN A 111 28.74 6.69 -1.30
C GLN A 111 28.05 7.08 0.01
N GLU A 112 28.08 8.36 0.37
CA GLU A 112 27.43 8.87 1.58
C GLU A 112 25.91 8.69 1.54
N ILE A 113 25.25 9.09 0.45
CA ILE A 113 23.80 8.90 0.34
C ILE A 113 23.41 7.43 0.29
N VAL A 114 24.20 6.58 -0.37
CA VAL A 114 23.97 5.12 -0.40
C VAL A 114 24.10 4.53 1.00
N ALA A 115 25.09 4.96 1.78
CA ALA A 115 25.25 4.53 3.16
C ALA A 115 24.06 4.97 4.03
N TYR A 116 23.64 6.24 3.91
CA TYR A 116 22.47 6.77 4.61
C TYR A 116 21.20 5.95 4.31
N LEU A 117 20.90 5.71 3.04
CA LEU A 117 19.70 4.96 2.64
C LEU A 117 19.77 3.49 3.02
N SER A 118 20.97 2.90 3.00
CA SER A 118 21.19 1.53 3.45
C SER A 118 20.98 1.39 4.96
N ALA A 119 21.48 2.33 5.75
CA ALA A 119 21.29 2.35 7.20
C ALA A 119 19.81 2.51 7.60
N ASN A 120 19.03 3.24 6.81
CA ASN A 120 17.60 3.47 7.06
C ASN A 120 16.67 2.45 6.41
N LYS A 121 17.20 1.45 5.69
CA LYS A 121 16.41 0.44 4.95
C LYS A 121 15.37 -0.26 5.81
N ASP A 122 15.76 -0.67 7.01
CA ASP A 122 14.87 -1.39 7.93
C ASP A 122 13.81 -0.48 8.54
N VAL A 123 14.13 0.80 8.76
CA VAL A 123 13.15 1.81 9.20
C VAL A 123 12.05 1.96 8.16
N PHE A 124 12.40 2.09 6.86
CA PHE A 124 11.41 2.11 5.79
C PHE A 124 10.56 0.84 5.79
N LYS A 125 11.20 -0.33 5.90
CA LYS A 125 10.52 -1.62 5.90
C LYS A 125 9.51 -1.73 7.04
N GLU A 126 9.87 -1.31 8.25
CA GLU A 126 8.97 -1.32 9.41
C GLU A 126 7.83 -0.30 9.25
N SER A 127 8.10 0.91 8.76
CA SER A 127 7.05 1.88 8.46
C SER A 127 6.04 1.34 7.43
N PHE A 128 6.49 0.62 6.40
CA PHE A 128 5.57 -0.05 5.47
C PHE A 128 4.74 -1.14 6.12
N LYS A 129 5.33 -1.91 7.05
CA LYS A 129 4.57 -2.91 7.79
C LYS A 129 3.49 -2.25 8.64
N LYS A 130 3.79 -1.11 9.28
CA LYS A 130 2.80 -0.32 10.04
C LYS A 130 1.64 0.11 9.15
N ILE A 131 1.93 0.73 8.00
CA ILE A 131 0.90 1.15 7.03
C ILE A 131 0.01 -0.03 6.61
N LYS A 132 0.63 -1.16 6.23
CA LYS A 132 -0.13 -2.34 5.80
C LYS A 132 -0.98 -2.92 6.92
N ALA A 133 -0.46 -2.97 8.15
CA ALA A 133 -1.19 -3.47 9.30
C ALA A 133 -2.39 -2.57 9.63
N ASP A 134 -2.22 -1.26 9.58
CA ASP A 134 -3.29 -0.29 9.84
C ASP A 134 -4.40 -0.35 8.78
N ILE A 135 -4.02 -0.45 7.52
CA ILE A 135 -4.95 -0.68 6.41
C ILE A 135 -5.69 -2.01 6.58
N ALA A 136 -4.98 -3.09 6.91
CA ALA A 136 -5.57 -4.40 7.14
C ALA A 136 -6.54 -4.39 8.33
N GLN A 137 -6.21 -3.65 9.39
CA GLN A 137 -7.08 -3.46 10.55
C GLN A 137 -8.37 -2.73 10.15
N ASN A 138 -8.26 -1.66 9.36
CA ASN A 138 -9.42 -0.95 8.83
C ASN A 138 -10.26 -1.82 7.89
N ALA A 139 -9.63 -2.66 7.07
CA ALA A 139 -10.32 -3.63 6.21
C ALA A 139 -11.11 -4.66 7.03
N LYS A 140 -10.51 -5.18 8.11
CA LYS A 140 -11.14 -6.11 9.05
C LYS A 140 -12.39 -5.50 9.68
N ILE A 141 -12.30 -4.29 10.24
CA ILE A 141 -13.44 -3.59 10.86
C ILE A 141 -14.59 -3.45 9.86
N LYS A 142 -14.28 -3.01 8.64
CA LYS A 142 -15.25 -2.86 7.56
C LYS A 142 -15.92 -4.17 7.14
N ALA A 143 -15.16 -5.27 7.10
CA ALA A 143 -15.69 -6.59 6.81
C ALA A 143 -16.63 -7.09 7.92
N GLU A 144 -16.29 -6.82 9.19
CA GLU A 144 -17.15 -7.13 10.34
C GLU A 144 -18.47 -6.34 10.29
N GLU A 145 -18.41 -5.03 9.99
CA GLU A 145 -19.62 -4.21 9.79
C GLU A 145 -20.48 -4.69 8.61
N PHE A 146 -19.84 -5.09 7.51
CA PHE A 146 -20.55 -5.64 6.35
C PHE A 146 -21.25 -6.94 6.72
N LYS A 147 -20.54 -7.87 7.38
CA LYS A 147 -21.10 -9.14 7.87
C LYS A 147 -22.36 -8.92 8.69
N GLN A 148 -22.31 -8.02 9.69
CA GLN A 148 -23.47 -7.71 10.53
C GLN A 148 -24.67 -7.18 9.73
N LYS A 149 -24.42 -6.33 8.73
CA LYS A 149 -25.50 -5.80 7.87
C LYS A 149 -26.13 -6.90 7.02
N VAL A 150 -25.33 -7.79 6.43
CA VAL A 150 -25.85 -8.92 5.64
C VAL A 150 -26.64 -9.89 6.52
N GLU A 151 -26.15 -10.19 7.74
CA GLU A 151 -26.90 -11.03 8.70
C GLU A 151 -28.29 -10.46 9.00
N GLN A 152 -28.41 -9.14 9.20
CA GLN A 152 -29.70 -8.48 9.40
C GLN A 152 -30.59 -8.56 8.16
N ILE A 153 -30.03 -8.35 6.97
CA ILE A 153 -30.77 -8.43 5.70
C ILE A 153 -31.30 -9.85 5.47
N ILE A 154 -30.50 -10.89 5.74
CA ILE A 154 -30.91 -12.29 5.58
C ILE A 154 -32.13 -12.61 6.46
N VAL A 155 -32.17 -12.11 7.70
CA VAL A 155 -33.34 -12.30 8.58
C VAL A 155 -34.61 -11.74 7.96
N ILE A 156 -34.53 -10.57 7.32
CA ILE A 156 -35.67 -9.95 6.62
C ILE A 156 -36.04 -10.77 5.38
N LEU A 157 -35.05 -11.13 4.55
CA LEU A 157 -35.26 -11.88 3.31
C LEU A 157 -35.90 -13.25 3.56
N LYS A 158 -35.56 -13.94 4.66
CA LYS A 158 -36.20 -15.22 5.03
C LYS A 158 -37.71 -15.10 5.24
N VAL A 159 -38.20 -13.92 5.60
CA VAL A 159 -39.63 -13.65 5.80
C VAL A 159 -40.28 -13.11 4.53
N THR A 160 -39.61 -12.19 3.84
CA THR A 160 -40.19 -11.49 2.66
C THR A 160 -40.02 -12.26 1.35
N CYS A 161 -39.02 -13.15 1.28
CA CYS A 161 -38.59 -13.88 0.09
C CYS A 161 -38.47 -15.40 0.35
N PRO A 162 -39.47 -16.07 0.92
CA PRO A 162 -39.36 -17.49 1.29
C PRO A 162 -39.09 -18.43 0.09
N GLN A 163 -39.43 -18.00 -1.13
CA GLN A 163 -39.15 -18.72 -2.37
C GLN A 163 -37.65 -18.76 -2.73
N GLU A 164 -36.86 -17.77 -2.28
CA GLU A 164 -35.42 -17.63 -2.58
C GLU A 164 -34.54 -18.37 -1.56
N LYS A 165 -35.06 -19.43 -0.93
CA LYS A 165 -34.38 -20.14 0.17
C LYS A 165 -32.96 -20.61 -0.18
N ASP A 166 -32.73 -21.04 -1.42
CA ASP A 166 -31.44 -21.61 -1.83
C ASP A 166 -30.40 -20.51 -2.05
N ALA A 167 -30.81 -19.38 -2.67
CA ALA A 167 -29.96 -18.21 -2.81
C ALA A 167 -29.63 -17.57 -1.43
N ILE A 168 -30.60 -17.53 -0.52
CA ILE A 168 -30.37 -17.08 0.87
C ILE A 168 -29.34 -17.99 1.57
N ALA A 169 -29.46 -19.31 1.42
CA ALA A 169 -28.52 -20.27 2.00
C ALA A 169 -27.10 -20.10 1.44
N GLU A 170 -26.96 -19.75 0.16
CA GLU A 170 -25.66 -19.42 -0.44
C GLU A 170 -25.03 -18.18 0.21
N VAL A 171 -25.80 -17.11 0.46
CA VAL A 171 -25.29 -15.92 1.15
C VAL A 171 -24.90 -16.26 2.61
N GLU A 172 -25.65 -17.13 3.30
CA GLU A 172 -25.27 -17.61 4.64
C GLU A 172 -23.96 -18.39 4.63
N GLN A 173 -23.72 -19.21 3.61
CA GLN A 173 -22.44 -19.90 3.44
C GLN A 173 -21.30 -18.88 3.21
N GLN A 174 -21.50 -17.90 2.33
CA GLN A 174 -20.53 -16.84 2.08
C GLN A 174 -20.22 -16.01 3.33
N LEU A 175 -21.17 -15.81 4.25
CA LEU A 175 -20.90 -15.17 5.54
C LEU A 175 -19.97 -15.99 6.44
N SER A 176 -20.11 -17.32 6.43
CA SER A 176 -19.24 -18.23 7.17
C SER A 176 -17.81 -18.21 6.62
N GLU A 177 -17.68 -18.20 5.29
CA GLU A 177 -16.39 -18.03 4.60
C GLU A 177 -15.77 -16.65 4.91
N LEU A 178 -16.59 -15.59 4.94
CA LEU A 178 -16.14 -14.24 5.30
C LEU A 178 -15.58 -14.20 6.72
N GLN A 179 -16.26 -14.82 7.68
CA GLN A 179 -15.77 -14.91 9.06
C GLN A 179 -14.42 -15.65 9.14
N THR A 180 -14.24 -16.69 8.33
CA THR A 180 -12.97 -17.42 8.23
C THR A 180 -11.86 -16.50 7.74
N HIS A 181 -12.09 -15.74 6.68
CA HIS A 181 -11.12 -14.77 6.14
C HIS A 181 -10.85 -13.60 7.09
N ILE A 182 -11.86 -13.07 7.80
CA ILE A 182 -11.68 -12.04 8.84
C ILE A 182 -10.75 -12.56 9.95
N THR A 183 -10.96 -13.80 10.39
CA THR A 183 -10.14 -14.43 11.43
C THR A 183 -8.70 -14.64 10.94
N ALA A 184 -8.52 -15.12 9.72
CA ALA A 184 -7.21 -15.29 9.09
C ALA A 184 -6.48 -13.95 8.89
N LEU A 185 -7.19 -12.90 8.48
CA LEU A 185 -6.66 -11.54 8.38
C LEU A 185 -6.20 -11.03 9.75
N ASN A 186 -6.99 -11.23 10.80
CA ASN A 186 -6.60 -10.85 12.15
C ASN A 186 -5.33 -11.57 12.61
N ALA A 187 -5.22 -12.87 12.34
CA ALA A 187 -4.01 -13.64 12.64
C ALA A 187 -2.80 -13.10 11.86
N ALA A 188 -2.96 -12.78 10.58
CA ALA A 188 -1.90 -12.20 9.75
C ALA A 188 -1.46 -10.81 10.26
N ILE A 189 -2.40 -9.99 10.75
CA ILE A 189 -2.10 -8.68 11.37
C ILE A 189 -1.19 -8.87 12.58
N HIS A 190 -1.54 -9.77 13.51
CA HIS A 190 -0.73 -10.05 14.70
C HIS A 190 0.64 -10.65 14.34
N ALA A 191 0.70 -11.52 13.34
CA ALA A 191 1.95 -12.10 12.85
C ALA A 191 2.82 -11.11 12.04
N LYS A 192 2.31 -9.90 11.74
CA LYS A 192 2.93 -8.93 10.82
C LYS A 192 3.23 -9.54 9.43
N ASP A 193 2.47 -10.55 9.02
CA ASP A 193 2.64 -11.23 7.73
C ASP A 193 1.94 -10.44 6.63
N THR A 194 2.70 -9.54 6.00
CA THR A 194 2.16 -8.66 4.96
C THR A 194 1.71 -9.39 3.69
N VAL A 195 2.19 -10.62 3.45
CA VAL A 195 1.77 -11.43 2.31
C VAL A 195 0.41 -12.05 2.61
N ALA A 196 0.26 -12.65 3.80
CA ALA A 196 -1.01 -13.17 4.26
C ALA A 196 -2.07 -12.07 4.40
N MET A 197 -1.76 -10.91 4.99
CA MET A 197 -2.68 -9.77 5.08
C MET A 197 -3.26 -9.41 3.71
N LYS A 198 -2.39 -9.30 2.70
CA LYS A 198 -2.78 -8.95 1.33
C LYS A 198 -3.71 -10.00 0.72
N LYS A 199 -3.36 -11.28 0.88
CA LYS A 199 -4.15 -12.40 0.37
C LYS A 199 -5.55 -12.40 0.99
N GLU A 200 -5.65 -12.31 2.31
CA GLU A 200 -6.93 -12.38 3.01
C GLU A 200 -7.79 -11.13 2.75
N MET A 201 -7.18 -9.94 2.62
CA MET A 201 -7.86 -8.72 2.18
C MET A 201 -8.52 -8.86 0.80
N LEU A 202 -7.83 -9.46 -0.17
CA LEU A 202 -8.39 -9.71 -1.51
C LEU A 202 -9.53 -10.74 -1.47
N ALA A 203 -9.38 -11.80 -0.67
CA ALA A 203 -10.43 -12.81 -0.51
C ALA A 203 -11.71 -12.20 0.10
N ILE A 204 -11.56 -11.36 1.14
CA ILE A 204 -12.66 -10.59 1.74
C ILE A 204 -13.33 -9.72 0.69
N GLU A 205 -12.57 -8.96 -0.10
CA GLU A 205 -13.12 -8.09 -1.14
C GLU A 205 -13.96 -8.87 -2.16
N THR A 206 -13.40 -9.96 -2.70
CA THR A 206 -14.08 -10.81 -3.68
C THR A 206 -15.38 -11.36 -3.12
N LEU A 207 -15.35 -11.85 -1.88
CA LEU A 207 -16.51 -12.44 -1.24
C LEU A 207 -17.59 -11.40 -0.96
N MET A 208 -17.22 -10.21 -0.46
CA MET A 208 -18.16 -9.10 -0.25
C MET A 208 -18.85 -8.70 -1.57
N LYS A 209 -18.13 -8.66 -2.70
CA LYS A 209 -18.72 -8.38 -4.02
C LYS A 209 -19.71 -9.46 -4.45
N ALA A 210 -19.36 -10.73 -4.24
CA ALA A 210 -20.25 -11.85 -4.54
C ALA A 210 -21.54 -11.78 -3.71
N MET A 211 -21.43 -11.55 -2.39
CA MET A 211 -22.59 -11.37 -1.51
C MET A 211 -23.48 -10.20 -1.95
N ILE A 212 -22.90 -9.07 -2.35
CA ILE A 212 -23.67 -7.92 -2.88
C ILE A 212 -24.44 -8.32 -4.15
N ALA A 213 -23.80 -9.04 -5.07
CA ALA A 213 -24.45 -9.50 -6.29
C ALA A 213 -25.61 -10.47 -5.99
N ASN A 214 -25.37 -11.45 -5.12
CA ASN A 214 -26.38 -12.44 -4.71
C ASN A 214 -27.56 -11.77 -4.00
N MET A 215 -27.31 -10.85 -3.06
CA MET A 215 -28.38 -10.09 -2.40
C MET A 215 -29.22 -9.28 -3.39
N LYS A 216 -28.58 -8.67 -4.40
CA LYS A 216 -29.28 -7.92 -5.44
C LYS A 216 -30.17 -8.84 -6.30
N GLN A 217 -29.67 -10.03 -6.64
CA GLN A 217 -30.45 -11.02 -7.39
C GLN A 217 -31.68 -11.48 -6.59
N ILE A 218 -31.52 -11.72 -5.28
CA ILE A 218 -32.65 -12.07 -4.40
C ILE A 218 -33.68 -10.92 -4.39
N GLU A 219 -33.23 -9.68 -4.20
CA GLU A 219 -34.10 -8.50 -4.20
C GLU A 219 -34.90 -8.38 -5.50
N GLU A 220 -34.26 -8.55 -6.66
CA GLU A 220 -34.90 -8.50 -7.98
C GLU A 220 -35.89 -9.65 -8.23
N SER A 221 -35.69 -10.80 -7.59
CA SER A 221 -36.57 -11.97 -7.73
C SER A 221 -37.78 -11.95 -6.78
N CYS A 222 -37.74 -11.06 -5.78
CA CYS A 222 -38.82 -10.89 -4.80
C CYS A 222 -39.79 -9.75 -5.09
N LEU A 223 -39.41 -8.82 -5.97
CA LEU A 223 -40.22 -7.66 -6.40
C LEU A 223 -40.96 -7.96 -7.70
#